data_AF-A0A1Q7F735-F1
#
_entry.id   AF-A0A1Q7F735-F1
#
_cell.length_a   1.000
_cell.length_b   1.000
_cell.length_c   1.000
_cell.angle_alpha   90.00
_cell.angle_beta   90.00
_cell.angle_gamma   90.00
#
_symmetry.space_group_name_H-M   'P 1'
#
loop_
_entity.id
_entity.type
_entity.pdbx_description
1 polymer ?
#
loop_
_entity_poly.entity_id
_entity_poly.type
_entity_poly.pdbx_seq_one_letter_code
_entity_poly.pdbx_strand_id
1 'polypeptide(L)'
;MDVTWLGHGCFRLRGRNAAVVTDPYPPAIGLKLQRLDADLVTISHGHDNHSYAQAVREAYEIRGPGEYEVAGVAVVGVPTYHDTEKGAKHGRNTVFLIEIDDVRVCHLGDLGHRLDDAEAETLSSADVLLVPVGGHSVINASQAAEVVRQLEPRYVVPMHYAIPGLKLQLEPIDRFLKEMGLTAGEPQPKLSVQASSGEYETKLVVLEPKAEPKA
;
A
#
# COMPACT_ATOMS: atom_id res chain seq x y z
N MET A 1 -9.99 7.42 -10.91
CA MET A 1 -8.85 7.63 -9.99
C MET A 1 -7.58 6.99 -10.58
N ASP A 2 -6.42 7.63 -10.41
CA ASP A 2 -5.10 7.09 -10.81
C ASP A 2 -4.28 6.68 -9.56
N VAL A 3 -3.67 5.49 -9.60
CA VAL A 3 -2.69 4.99 -8.62
C VAL A 3 -1.29 5.07 -9.24
N THR A 4 -0.35 5.71 -8.55
CA THR A 4 1.06 5.75 -8.93
C THR A 4 1.92 5.22 -7.79
N TRP A 5 2.81 4.26 -8.06
CA TRP A 5 3.77 3.79 -7.07
C TRP A 5 4.98 4.74 -7.01
N LEU A 6 5.19 5.32 -5.84
CA LEU A 6 6.32 6.21 -5.57
C LEU A 6 7.51 5.45 -4.99
N GLY A 7 7.47 4.13 -4.91
CA GLY A 7 8.50 3.27 -4.32
C GLY A 7 8.19 2.86 -2.88
N HIS A 8 8.81 1.77 -2.41
CA HIS A 8 8.60 1.23 -1.05
C HIS A 8 7.10 0.98 -0.75
N GLY A 9 6.58 1.43 0.39
CA GLY A 9 5.14 1.47 0.71
C GLY A 9 4.41 2.74 0.23
N CYS A 10 5.07 3.64 -0.52
CA CYS A 10 4.53 4.95 -0.85
C CYS A 10 3.78 4.98 -2.18
N PHE A 11 2.53 5.43 -2.15
CA PHE A 11 1.68 5.60 -3.31
C PHE A 11 1.11 7.00 -3.35
N ARG A 12 0.81 7.48 -4.56
CA ARG A 12 -0.07 8.62 -4.77
C ARG A 12 -1.36 8.14 -5.41
N LEU A 13 -2.47 8.38 -4.71
CA LEU A 13 -3.83 8.17 -5.20
C LEU A 13 -4.36 9.52 -5.64
N ARG A 14 -4.70 9.68 -6.92
CA ARG A 14 -5.20 10.94 -7.47
C ARG A 14 -6.61 10.76 -8.01
N GLY A 15 -7.56 11.40 -7.35
CA GLY A 15 -8.93 11.55 -7.81
C GLY A 15 -9.10 12.80 -8.68
N ARG A 16 -10.36 13.14 -8.95
CA ARG A 16 -10.75 14.35 -9.68
C ARG A 16 -10.45 15.62 -8.89
N ASN A 17 -10.77 15.61 -7.59
CA ASN A 17 -10.72 16.80 -6.74
C ASN A 17 -9.78 16.68 -5.53
N ALA A 18 -9.25 15.48 -5.27
CA ALA A 18 -8.40 15.22 -4.12
C ALA A 18 -7.22 14.29 -4.48
N ALA A 19 -6.17 14.33 -3.68
CA ALA A 19 -5.06 13.39 -3.73
C ALA A 19 -4.66 12.93 -2.33
N VAL A 20 -4.25 11.66 -2.24
CA VAL A 20 -3.75 11.02 -1.03
C VAL A 20 -2.35 10.48 -1.29
N VAL A 21 -1.45 10.67 -0.33
CA VAL A 21 -0.14 10.02 -0.30
C VAL A 21 -0.09 9.03 0.86
N THR A 22 0.33 7.80 0.60
CA THR A 22 0.53 6.79 1.64
C THR A 22 2.01 6.70 2.00
N ASP A 23 2.33 6.49 3.28
CA ASP A 23 3.65 6.10 3.80
C ASP A 23 4.89 6.73 3.10
N PRO A 24 5.00 8.07 3.04
CA PRO A 24 6.18 8.72 2.49
C PRO A 24 7.44 8.34 3.29
N TYR A 25 8.57 8.26 2.61
CA TYR A 25 9.83 7.79 3.17
C TYR A 25 10.98 8.79 2.99
N PRO A 26 12.01 8.76 3.85
CA PRO A 26 13.16 9.63 3.76
C PRO A 26 14.15 9.12 2.71
N PRO A 27 15.00 9.99 2.15
CA PRO A 27 16.07 9.57 1.23
C PRO A 27 17.10 8.59 1.82
N ALA A 28 17.06 8.34 3.14
CA ALA A 28 17.94 7.42 3.83
C ALA A 28 17.76 5.95 3.36
N ILE A 29 16.57 5.59 2.87
CA ILE A 29 16.31 4.22 2.36
C ILE A 29 16.97 3.95 1.01
N GLY A 30 17.67 4.93 0.42
CA GLY A 30 18.36 4.79 -0.87
C GLY A 30 17.53 5.21 -2.08
N LEU A 31 16.28 5.64 -1.87
CA LEU A 31 15.40 6.17 -2.91
C LEU A 31 15.18 7.67 -2.74
N LYS A 32 15.03 8.41 -3.83
CA LYS A 32 14.63 9.81 -3.81
C LYS A 32 13.12 9.93 -3.89
N LEU A 33 12.53 10.60 -2.91
CA LEU A 33 11.14 11.06 -2.96
C LEU A 33 11.13 12.56 -3.30
N GLN A 34 10.57 12.92 -4.45
CA GLN A 34 10.34 14.31 -4.79
C GLN A 34 9.29 14.92 -3.85
N ARG A 35 9.27 16.25 -3.73
CA ARG A 35 8.23 16.92 -2.94
C ARG A 35 6.86 16.68 -3.58
N LEU A 36 5.88 16.32 -2.78
CA LEU A 36 4.54 15.94 -3.21
C LEU A 36 3.52 16.98 -2.76
N ASP A 37 2.50 17.19 -3.58
CA ASP A 37 1.28 17.91 -3.20
C ASP A 37 0.15 16.88 -3.08
N ALA A 38 -0.57 16.92 -1.95
CA ALA A 38 -1.72 16.07 -1.66
C ALA A 38 -2.58 16.71 -0.56
N ASP A 39 -3.86 16.35 -0.51
CA ASP A 39 -4.79 16.84 0.50
C ASP A 39 -4.68 16.03 1.80
N LEU A 40 -4.36 14.74 1.69
CA LEU A 40 -4.18 13.82 2.81
C LEU A 40 -2.86 13.06 2.71
N VAL A 41 -2.30 12.74 3.88
CA VAL A 41 -1.24 11.75 4.02
C VAL A 41 -1.63 10.70 5.06
N THR A 42 -1.56 9.43 4.71
CA THR A 42 -1.79 8.32 5.65
C THR A 42 -0.47 7.71 6.06
N ILE A 43 -0.29 7.46 7.36
CA ILE A 43 0.91 6.86 7.93
C ILE A 43 0.51 5.59 8.67
N SER A 44 0.81 4.43 8.08
CA SER A 44 0.41 3.12 8.61
C SER A 44 1.01 2.86 10.00
N HIS A 45 2.25 3.29 10.22
CA HIS A 45 2.98 3.16 11.47
C HIS A 45 4.17 4.14 11.56
N GLY A 46 4.72 4.28 12.76
CA GLY A 46 5.71 5.32 13.07
C GLY A 46 7.18 5.00 12.74
N HIS A 47 7.48 3.99 11.90
CA HIS A 47 8.86 3.71 11.53
C HIS A 47 9.39 4.77 10.54
N ASP A 48 10.67 5.10 10.68
CA ASP A 48 11.32 6.17 9.92
C ASP A 48 11.16 6.01 8.39
N ASN A 49 11.10 4.78 7.88
CA ASN A 49 10.94 4.48 6.46
C ASN A 49 9.48 4.56 5.94
N HIS A 50 8.51 4.94 6.78
CA HIS A 50 7.10 5.11 6.43
C HIS A 50 6.49 6.44 6.92
N SER A 51 7.13 7.14 7.85
CA SER A 51 6.55 8.29 8.54
C SER A 51 7.09 9.65 8.10
N TYR A 52 7.64 9.78 6.89
CA TYR A 52 8.31 10.99 6.41
C TYR A 52 7.34 12.03 5.82
N ALA A 53 6.33 12.42 6.61
CA ALA A 53 5.24 13.30 6.19
C ALA A 53 5.71 14.67 5.66
N GLN A 54 6.88 15.14 6.07
CA GLN A 54 7.47 16.41 5.59
C GLN A 54 7.77 16.44 4.08
N ALA A 55 7.75 15.30 3.39
CA ALA A 55 7.82 15.25 1.93
C ALA A 55 6.54 15.75 1.25
N VAL A 56 5.41 15.81 1.97
CA VAL A 56 4.09 16.20 1.47
C VAL A 56 3.75 17.61 1.96
N ARG A 57 3.33 18.50 1.05
CA ARG A 57 3.00 19.89 1.40
C ARG A 57 1.58 19.99 1.95
N GLU A 58 1.46 20.55 3.16
CA GLU A 58 0.19 21.04 3.77
C GLU A 58 -0.96 20.02 3.82
N ALA A 59 -0.64 18.72 3.79
CA ALA A 59 -1.62 17.64 3.85
C ALA A 59 -2.16 17.42 5.27
N TYR A 60 -3.43 17.04 5.37
CA TYR A 60 -3.98 16.51 6.61
C TYR A 60 -3.41 15.13 6.89
N GLU A 61 -2.82 14.95 8.07
CA GLU A 61 -2.14 13.72 8.43
C GLU A 61 -3.04 12.78 9.24
N ILE A 62 -3.23 11.56 8.74
CA ILE A 62 -3.95 10.48 9.41
C ILE A 62 -2.94 9.46 9.93
N ARG A 63 -2.91 9.31 11.25
CA ARG A 63 -2.11 8.33 11.98
C ARG A 63 -3.02 7.44 12.80
N GLY A 64 -3.05 6.15 12.49
CA GLY A 64 -3.73 5.15 13.30
C GLY A 64 -5.18 4.84 12.92
N PRO A 65 -5.82 3.93 13.68
CA PRO A 65 -7.16 3.44 13.40
C PRO A 65 -8.27 4.46 13.67
N GLY A 66 -9.37 4.34 12.94
CA GLY A 66 -10.55 5.20 13.07
C GLY A 66 -11.23 5.45 11.72
N GLU A 67 -12.33 6.20 11.76
CA GLU A 67 -13.03 6.67 10.57
C GLU A 67 -12.75 8.17 10.40
N TYR A 68 -12.39 8.55 9.17
CA TYR A 68 -12.02 9.92 8.83
C TYR A 68 -12.68 10.32 7.51
N GLU A 69 -13.02 11.60 7.37
CA GLU A 69 -13.46 12.20 6.11
C GLU A 69 -12.77 13.55 5.92
N VAL A 70 -11.94 13.67 4.88
CA VAL A 70 -11.18 14.89 4.60
C VAL A 70 -11.15 15.13 3.10
N ALA A 71 -11.42 16.37 2.67
CA ALA A 71 -11.42 16.74 1.25
C ALA A 71 -12.29 15.84 0.34
N GLY A 72 -13.39 15.27 0.89
CA GLY A 72 -14.26 14.33 0.17
C GLY A 72 -13.65 12.94 -0.05
N VAL A 73 -12.59 12.60 0.68
CA VAL A 73 -12.00 11.26 0.77
C VAL A 73 -12.40 10.65 2.11
N ALA A 74 -13.03 9.47 2.07
CA ALA A 74 -13.30 8.69 3.28
C ALA A 74 -12.14 7.71 3.55
N VAL A 75 -11.74 7.58 4.81
CA VAL A 75 -10.66 6.69 5.23
C VAL A 75 -11.10 5.89 6.44
N VAL A 76 -10.98 4.57 6.36
CA VAL A 76 -11.14 3.66 7.50
C VAL A 76 -9.78 3.06 7.83
N GLY A 77 -9.25 3.37 9.01
CA GLY A 77 -8.05 2.78 9.57
C GLY A 77 -8.39 1.58 10.44
N VAL A 78 -7.91 0.40 10.07
CA VAL A 78 -8.11 -0.87 10.79
C VAL A 78 -6.83 -1.21 11.58
N PRO A 79 -6.92 -1.47 12.90
CA PRO A 79 -5.76 -1.82 13.70
C PRO A 79 -5.25 -3.21 13.31
N THR A 80 -3.97 -3.32 13.00
CA THR A 80 -3.27 -4.59 12.73
C THR A 80 -1.88 -4.55 13.37
N TYR A 81 -1.05 -5.55 13.08
CA TYR A 81 0.31 -5.65 13.62
C TYR A 81 1.35 -5.91 12.54
N HIS A 82 2.56 -5.44 12.82
CA HIS A 82 3.76 -5.63 12.00
C HIS A 82 4.42 -7.00 12.28
N ASP A 83 3.81 -7.83 13.10
CA ASP A 83 4.30 -9.17 13.43
C ASP A 83 3.14 -10.11 13.82
N THR A 84 3.45 -11.39 14.00
CA THR A 84 2.51 -12.42 14.46
C THR A 84 2.38 -12.48 15.99
N GLU A 85 3.02 -11.56 16.71
CA GLU A 85 3.11 -11.51 18.18
C GLU A 85 2.42 -10.25 18.73
N LYS A 86 1.40 -9.75 18.02
CA LYS A 86 0.57 -8.60 18.43
C LYS A 86 1.38 -7.32 18.68
N GLY A 87 2.39 -7.11 17.85
CA GLY A 87 3.25 -5.93 17.85
C GLY A 87 4.39 -5.99 18.87
N ALA A 88 4.66 -7.15 19.47
CA ALA A 88 5.73 -7.30 20.45
C ALA A 88 7.13 -7.13 19.84
N LYS A 89 7.30 -7.41 18.55
CA LYS A 89 8.60 -7.36 17.84
C LYS A 89 8.76 -6.09 17.01
N HIS A 90 7.73 -5.74 16.24
CA HIS A 90 7.78 -4.67 15.25
C HIS A 90 6.68 -3.61 15.44
N GLY A 91 5.85 -3.75 16.47
CA GLY A 91 4.86 -2.74 16.82
C GLY A 91 3.54 -2.87 16.05
N ARG A 92 2.75 -1.79 16.15
CA ARG A 92 1.42 -1.72 15.54
C ARG A 92 1.52 -1.31 14.07
N ASN A 93 0.57 -1.80 13.29
CA ASN A 93 0.34 -1.38 11.91
C ASN A 93 -1.11 -0.89 11.78
N THR A 94 -1.38 -0.01 10.84
CA THR A 94 -2.74 0.41 10.48
C THR A 94 -2.93 0.14 9.01
N VAL A 95 -3.89 -0.73 8.69
CA VAL A 95 -4.37 -0.89 7.31
C VAL A 95 -5.33 0.26 7.04
N PHE A 96 -5.20 0.92 5.89
CA PHE A 96 -6.11 1.97 5.48
C PHE A 96 -6.95 1.55 4.29
N LEU A 97 -8.27 1.57 4.44
CA LEU A 97 -9.22 1.52 3.33
C LEU A 97 -9.60 2.97 2.96
N ILE A 98 -9.15 3.42 1.80
CA ILE A 98 -9.25 4.80 1.33
C ILE A 98 -10.24 4.83 0.16
N GLU A 99 -11.34 5.56 0.30
CA GLU A 99 -12.34 5.72 -0.75
C GLU A 99 -12.22 7.10 -1.42
N ILE A 100 -11.96 7.10 -2.72
CA ILE A 100 -11.81 8.31 -3.55
C ILE A 100 -12.46 8.11 -4.92
N ASP A 101 -13.34 9.03 -5.33
CA ASP A 101 -14.13 8.90 -6.57
C ASP A 101 -14.85 7.53 -6.68
N ASP A 102 -15.47 7.08 -5.59
CA ASP A 102 -16.18 5.80 -5.49
C ASP A 102 -15.30 4.56 -5.78
N VAL A 103 -13.97 4.70 -5.64
CA VAL A 103 -12.99 3.60 -5.73
C VAL A 103 -12.35 3.40 -4.36
N ARG A 104 -12.37 2.16 -3.87
CA ARG A 104 -11.78 1.76 -2.59
C ARG A 104 -10.39 1.18 -2.77
N VAL A 105 -9.40 1.82 -2.16
CA VAL A 105 -8.00 1.38 -2.16
C VAL A 105 -7.61 0.94 -0.76
N CYS A 106 -7.28 -0.34 -0.60
CA CYS A 106 -6.77 -0.91 0.65
C CYS A 106 -5.25 -0.89 0.64
N HIS A 107 -4.64 -0.06 1.48
CA HIS A 107 -3.21 -0.04 1.74
C HIS A 107 -2.90 -0.83 3.01
N LEU A 108 -2.22 -1.97 2.86
CA LEU A 108 -1.98 -2.89 3.98
C LEU A 108 -0.88 -2.42 4.95
N GLY A 109 -0.21 -1.29 4.69
CA GLY A 109 0.96 -0.90 5.45
C GLY A 109 2.02 -1.99 5.41
N ASP A 110 2.61 -2.24 6.58
CA ASP A 110 3.55 -3.31 6.80
C ASP A 110 2.88 -4.45 7.58
N LEU A 111 1.80 -5.00 7.01
CA LEU A 111 1.10 -6.13 7.61
C LEU A 111 2.07 -7.31 7.86
N GLY A 112 2.10 -7.82 9.08
CA GLY A 112 2.99 -8.92 9.51
C GLY A 112 2.29 -10.25 9.75
N HIS A 113 0.97 -10.33 9.55
CA HIS A 113 0.16 -11.53 9.80
C HIS A 113 -0.94 -11.68 8.76
N ARG A 114 -1.60 -12.86 8.75
CA ARG A 114 -2.87 -13.03 8.05
C ARG A 114 -3.96 -12.21 8.73
N LEU A 115 -4.93 -11.74 7.95
CA LEU A 115 -6.08 -11.05 8.51
C LEU A 115 -6.98 -12.04 9.26
N ASP A 116 -7.54 -11.62 10.39
CA ASP A 116 -8.65 -12.34 11.00
C ASP A 116 -9.96 -12.10 10.25
N ASP A 117 -11.04 -12.81 10.63
CA ASP A 117 -12.31 -12.74 9.91
C ASP A 117 -12.94 -11.33 9.95
N ALA A 118 -12.78 -10.59 11.06
CA ALA A 118 -13.36 -9.26 11.21
C ALA A 118 -12.56 -8.19 10.44
N GLU A 119 -11.23 -8.31 10.46
CA GLU A 119 -10.33 -7.50 9.63
C GLU A 119 -10.63 -7.75 8.14
N ALA A 120 -10.73 -9.01 7.72
CA ALA A 120 -11.02 -9.39 6.34
C ALA A 120 -12.41 -8.92 5.88
N GLU A 121 -13.45 -9.06 6.71
CA GLU A 121 -14.80 -8.59 6.39
C GLU A 121 -14.81 -7.08 6.10
N THR A 122 -14.14 -6.29 6.95
CA THR A 122 -14.04 -4.83 6.78
C THR A 122 -13.31 -4.45 5.49
N LEU A 123 -12.25 -5.19 5.15
CA LEU A 123 -11.35 -4.87 4.04
C LEU A 123 -11.76 -5.50 2.70
N SER A 124 -12.70 -6.46 2.70
CA SER A 124 -13.16 -7.22 1.51
C SER A 124 -13.78 -6.36 0.41
N SER A 125 -14.19 -5.13 0.73
CA SER A 125 -14.79 -4.20 -0.25
C SER A 125 -13.78 -3.42 -1.10
N ALA A 126 -12.49 -3.78 -1.05
CA ALA A 126 -11.44 -3.07 -1.77
C ALA A 126 -11.42 -3.39 -3.27
N ASP A 127 -11.49 -2.35 -4.11
CA ASP A 127 -11.24 -2.47 -5.55
C ASP A 127 -9.75 -2.71 -5.84
N VAL A 128 -8.88 -2.03 -5.10
CA VAL A 128 -7.44 -2.08 -5.28
C VAL A 128 -6.78 -2.45 -3.96
N LEU A 129 -6.01 -3.53 -3.95
CA LEU A 129 -5.20 -3.95 -2.81
C LEU A 129 -3.73 -3.61 -3.07
N LEU A 130 -3.15 -2.78 -2.21
CA LEU A 130 -1.72 -2.50 -2.16
C LEU A 130 -1.11 -3.42 -1.09
N VAL A 131 -0.34 -4.43 -1.51
CA VAL A 131 0.09 -5.55 -0.65
C VAL A 131 1.61 -5.64 -0.53
N PRO A 132 2.19 -5.63 0.68
CA PRO A 132 3.63 -5.84 0.84
C PRO A 132 3.99 -7.30 0.53
N VAL A 133 5.11 -7.52 -0.19
CA VAL A 133 5.52 -8.88 -0.62
C VAL A 133 6.99 -9.20 -0.37
N GLY A 134 7.76 -8.25 0.19
CA GLY A 134 9.21 -8.38 0.37
C GLY A 134 9.66 -9.20 1.58
N GLY A 135 8.74 -9.75 2.38
CA GLY A 135 9.08 -10.62 3.51
C GLY A 135 9.92 -9.95 4.60
N HIS A 136 10.71 -10.75 5.31
CA HIS A 136 11.50 -10.37 6.49
C HIS A 136 10.65 -9.78 7.63
N SER A 137 10.46 -8.46 7.62
CA SER A 137 9.70 -7.74 8.64
C SER A 137 8.22 -7.63 8.29
N VAL A 138 7.81 -7.96 7.06
CA VAL A 138 6.42 -8.00 6.63
C VAL A 138 6.03 -9.41 6.19
N ILE A 139 4.76 -9.64 5.86
CA ILE A 139 4.32 -10.88 5.22
C ILE A 139 5.18 -11.22 3.99
N ASN A 140 5.49 -12.51 3.83
CA ASN A 140 6.19 -13.00 2.65
C ASN A 140 5.23 -13.24 1.47
N ALA A 141 5.78 -13.55 0.30
CA ALA A 141 5.01 -13.81 -0.92
C ALA A 141 3.84 -14.81 -0.76
N SER A 142 4.05 -15.92 -0.04
CA SER A 142 3.00 -16.94 0.14
C SER A 142 1.88 -16.43 1.05
N GLN A 143 2.22 -15.72 2.13
CA GLN A 143 1.25 -15.07 3.03
C GLN A 143 0.50 -13.92 2.33
N ALA A 144 1.18 -13.13 1.51
CA ALA A 144 0.56 -12.09 0.70
C ALA A 144 -0.48 -12.66 -0.26
N ALA A 145 -0.17 -13.79 -0.93
CA ALA A 145 -1.13 -14.47 -1.78
C ALA A 145 -2.34 -15.02 -1.00
N GLU A 146 -2.16 -15.39 0.27
CA GLU A 146 -3.27 -15.77 1.15
C GLU A 146 -4.16 -14.57 1.48
N VAL A 147 -3.59 -13.42 1.81
CA VAL A 147 -4.36 -12.17 2.06
C VAL A 147 -5.11 -11.75 0.80
N VAL A 148 -4.50 -11.86 -0.39
CA VAL A 148 -5.20 -11.62 -1.66
C VAL A 148 -6.43 -12.51 -1.82
N ARG A 149 -6.34 -13.80 -1.45
CA ARG A 149 -7.49 -14.72 -1.47
C ARG A 149 -8.52 -14.42 -0.39
N GLN A 150 -8.13 -13.84 0.75
CA GLN A 150 -9.07 -13.42 1.79
C GLN A 150 -9.92 -12.23 1.36
N LEU A 151 -9.33 -11.31 0.57
CA LEU A 151 -9.97 -10.04 0.22
C LEU A 151 -10.58 -10.01 -1.18
N GLU A 152 -10.20 -10.94 -2.07
CA GLU A 152 -10.69 -11.05 -3.45
C GLU A 152 -10.80 -9.69 -4.19
N PRO A 153 -9.76 -8.83 -4.18
CA PRO A 153 -9.84 -7.50 -4.76
C PRO A 153 -9.86 -7.56 -6.28
N ARG A 154 -10.38 -6.53 -6.94
CA ARG A 154 -10.38 -6.43 -8.41
C ARG A 154 -8.97 -6.24 -8.96
N TYR A 155 -8.15 -5.44 -8.29
CA TYR A 155 -6.75 -5.20 -8.66
C TYR A 155 -5.84 -5.47 -7.47
N VAL A 156 -4.73 -6.18 -7.72
CA VAL A 156 -3.66 -6.41 -6.75
C VAL A 156 -2.42 -5.67 -7.23
N VAL A 157 -1.86 -4.81 -6.39
CA VAL A 157 -0.62 -4.07 -6.66
C VAL A 157 0.39 -4.44 -5.57
N PRO A 158 1.41 -5.26 -5.90
CA PRO A 158 2.46 -5.58 -4.94
C PRO A 158 3.30 -4.34 -4.65
N MET A 159 3.79 -4.25 -3.42
CA MET A 159 4.65 -3.19 -2.93
C MET A 159 5.71 -3.75 -1.97
N HIS A 160 6.59 -2.87 -1.47
CA HIS A 160 7.54 -3.23 -0.41
C HIS A 160 8.37 -4.48 -0.75
N TYR A 161 8.99 -4.47 -1.94
CA TYR A 161 9.91 -5.51 -2.41
C TYR A 161 11.20 -4.90 -2.95
N ALA A 162 12.22 -5.72 -3.19
CA ALA A 162 13.51 -5.23 -3.68
C ALA A 162 13.40 -4.54 -5.05
N ILE A 163 13.87 -3.29 -5.12
CA ILE A 163 13.99 -2.52 -6.37
C ILE A 163 15.37 -1.86 -6.45
N PRO A 164 15.86 -1.51 -7.66
CA PRO A 164 17.14 -0.83 -7.83
C PRO A 164 17.26 0.42 -6.95
N GLY A 165 18.37 0.53 -6.21
CA GLY A 165 18.69 1.67 -5.34
C GLY A 165 18.15 1.59 -3.92
N LEU A 166 17.17 0.73 -3.63
CA LEU A 166 16.67 0.52 -2.28
C LEU A 166 17.72 -0.17 -1.40
N LYS A 167 17.99 0.37 -0.21
CA LYS A 167 19.00 -0.13 0.74
C LYS A 167 18.43 -1.09 1.79
N LEU A 168 17.12 -1.23 1.84
CA LEU A 168 16.44 -2.17 2.72
C LEU A 168 16.59 -3.60 2.18
N GLN A 169 16.74 -4.57 3.07
CA GLN A 169 16.80 -5.98 2.71
C GLN A 169 15.37 -6.49 2.54
N LEU A 170 14.98 -6.72 1.28
CA LEU A 170 13.67 -7.23 0.90
C LEU A 170 13.84 -8.34 -0.13
N GLU A 171 12.90 -9.26 -0.17
CA GLU A 171 12.79 -10.25 -1.24
C GLU A 171 12.36 -9.58 -2.57
N PRO A 172 12.79 -10.11 -3.73
CA PRO A 172 12.29 -9.66 -5.01
C PRO A 172 10.85 -10.15 -5.26
N ILE A 173 10.15 -9.49 -6.19
CA ILE A 173 8.74 -9.77 -6.51
C ILE A 173 8.49 -11.17 -7.10
N ASP A 174 9.51 -11.81 -7.66
CA ASP A 174 9.42 -13.06 -8.45
C ASP A 174 8.65 -14.18 -7.75
N ARG A 175 8.84 -14.35 -6.44
CA ARG A 175 8.14 -15.39 -5.69
C ARG A 175 6.64 -15.09 -5.61
N PHE A 176 6.27 -13.83 -5.41
CA PHE A 176 4.86 -13.42 -5.37
C PHE A 176 4.19 -13.57 -6.73
N LEU A 177 4.89 -13.24 -7.83
CA LEU A 177 4.37 -13.47 -9.18
C LEU A 177 4.01 -14.95 -9.40
N LYS A 178 4.89 -15.87 -8.97
CA LYS A 178 4.66 -17.32 -9.06
C LYS A 178 3.46 -17.79 -8.23
N GLU A 179 3.32 -17.29 -7.01
CA GLU A 179 2.17 -17.59 -6.13
C GLU A 179 0.84 -17.10 -6.75
N MET A 180 0.90 -16.02 -7.53
CA MET A 180 -0.22 -15.48 -8.31
C MET A 180 -0.38 -16.13 -9.69
N GLY A 181 0.38 -17.19 -10.00
CA GLY A 181 0.29 -17.93 -11.26
C GLY A 181 0.91 -17.24 -12.48
N LEU A 182 1.75 -16.23 -12.27
CA LEU A 182 2.42 -15.46 -13.33
C LEU A 182 3.92 -15.75 -13.37
N THR A 183 4.48 -15.77 -14.58
CA THR A 183 5.93 -15.95 -14.81
C THR A 183 6.69 -14.62 -14.85
N ALA A 184 6.02 -13.55 -15.26
CA ALA A 184 6.51 -12.18 -15.27
C ALA A 184 5.32 -11.22 -15.17
N GLY A 185 5.56 -10.02 -14.65
CA GLY A 185 4.61 -8.90 -14.72
C GLY A 185 5.18 -7.84 -15.65
N GLU A 186 4.35 -7.31 -16.54
CA GLU A 186 4.71 -6.15 -17.37
C GLU A 186 4.54 -4.88 -16.52
N PRO A 187 5.63 -4.17 -16.17
CA PRO A 187 5.52 -2.97 -15.37
C PRO A 187 4.79 -1.88 -16.15
N GLN A 188 3.89 -1.17 -15.47
CA GLN A 188 3.20 -0.01 -16.04
C GLN A 188 3.39 1.24 -15.17
N PRO A 189 3.39 2.45 -15.75
CA PRO A 189 3.72 3.67 -15.02
C PRO A 189 2.65 4.11 -14.02
N LYS A 190 1.41 3.65 -14.18
CA LYS A 190 0.26 3.93 -13.31
C LYS A 190 -0.86 2.91 -13.55
N LEU A 191 -1.80 2.83 -12.61
CA LEU A 191 -3.08 2.13 -12.76
C LEU A 191 -4.22 3.16 -12.75
N SER A 192 -5.06 3.17 -13.77
CA SER A 192 -6.28 3.99 -13.82
C SER A 192 -7.50 3.13 -13.52
N VAL A 193 -8.24 3.47 -12.48
CA VAL A 193 -9.41 2.72 -12.01
C VAL A 193 -10.65 3.60 -12.08
N GLN A 194 -11.73 2.98 -12.53
CA GLN A 194 -13.08 3.54 -12.48
C GLN A 194 -13.90 2.68 -11.52
N ALA A 195 -14.79 3.34 -10.78
CA ALA A 195 -15.81 2.66 -10.00
C ALA A 195 -16.56 1.68 -10.89
N SER A 196 -16.77 0.46 -10.38
CA SER A 196 -17.46 -0.59 -11.12
C SER A 196 -18.33 -1.37 -10.15
N SER A 197 -19.58 -1.57 -10.52
CA SER A 197 -20.49 -2.47 -9.84
C SER A 197 -20.68 -3.71 -10.71
N GLY A 198 -20.25 -4.88 -10.26
CA GLY A 198 -20.45 -6.14 -10.98
C GLY A 198 -19.35 -7.16 -10.72
N GLU A 199 -19.52 -8.35 -11.31
CA GLU A 199 -18.51 -9.40 -11.25
C GLU A 199 -17.23 -8.97 -11.94
N TYR A 200 -16.10 -9.34 -11.35
CA TYR A 200 -14.78 -9.10 -11.88
C TYR A 200 -13.89 -10.29 -11.59
N GLU A 201 -12.82 -10.41 -12.36
CA GLU A 201 -11.69 -11.27 -12.03
C GLU A 201 -10.57 -10.44 -11.43
N THR A 202 -9.93 -10.95 -10.38
CA THR A 202 -8.76 -10.34 -9.77
C THR A 202 -7.61 -10.24 -10.78
N LYS A 203 -7.07 -9.04 -10.94
CA LYS A 203 -5.95 -8.75 -11.86
C LYS A 203 -4.72 -8.29 -11.09
N LEU A 204 -3.60 -8.97 -11.27
CA LEU A 204 -2.31 -8.49 -10.78
C LEU A 204 -1.80 -7.36 -11.67
N VAL A 205 -1.35 -6.27 -11.05
CA VAL A 205 -0.84 -5.08 -11.71
C VAL A 205 0.52 -4.72 -11.11
N VAL A 206 1.58 -4.88 -11.90
CA VAL A 206 2.93 -4.45 -11.48
C VAL A 206 3.14 -3.00 -11.89
N LEU A 207 3.39 -2.13 -10.92
CA LEU A 207 3.70 -0.73 -11.19
C LEU A 207 5.21 -0.48 -11.24
N GLU A 208 5.62 0.44 -12.11
CA GLU A 208 6.98 0.96 -12.10
C GLU A 208 7.15 1.96 -10.95
N PRO A 209 8.21 1.84 -10.13
CA PRO A 209 8.48 2.82 -9.09
C PRO A 209 8.89 4.15 -9.74
N LYS A 210 8.23 5.25 -9.36
CA LYS A 210 8.65 6.60 -9.77
C LYS A 210 9.84 7.13 -8.96
N ALA A 211 10.25 6.43 -7.92
CA ALA A 211 11.46 6.76 -7.18
C ALA A 211 12.70 6.53 -8.02
N GLU A 212 13.63 7.48 -7.99
CA GLU A 212 14.97 7.27 -8.55
C GLU A 212 15.93 6.81 -7.45
N PRO A 213 16.93 5.98 -7.78
CA PRO A 213 18.04 5.70 -6.86
C PRO A 213 18.71 6.99 -6.37
N LYS A 214 19.02 7.02 -5.07
CA LYS A 214 19.87 8.06 -4.49
C LYS A 214 21.32 7.75 -4.87
N ALA A 215 21.86 8.57 -5.78
CA ALA A 215 23.28 8.60 -6.14
C ALA A 215 24.20 8.69 -4.92
#